data_AF-A0A2K3KRN9-F1
#
_entry.id   AF-A0A2K3KRN9-F1
#
_cell.length_a   1.000
_cell.length_b   1.000
_cell.length_c   1.000
_cell.angle_alpha   90.00
_cell.angle_beta   90.00
_cell.angle_gamma   90.00
#
_symmetry.space_group_name_H-M   'P 1'
#
loop_
_entity.id
_entity.type
_entity.pdbx_description
1 polymer ?
#
loop_
_entity_poly.entity_id
_entity_poly.type
_entity_poly.pdbx_seq_one_letter_code
_entity_poly.pdbx_strand_id
1 'polypeptide(L)' 'MEDVWTMKKQLPDFMGTDLVGWIAAAERFCEKNEVPSRDKLQWAFMSMEDKQAMMWFYYWCEENPDADW' A
#
# COMPACT_ATOMS: atom_id res chain seq x y z
N MET A 1 -0.64 17.26 -1.31
CA MET A 1 -1.57 16.37 -0.59
C MET A 1 -2.74 15.94 -1.47
N GLU A 2 -3.34 16.81 -2.30
CA GLU A 2 -4.45 16.42 -3.21
C GLU A 2 -4.04 15.37 -4.26
N ASP A 3 -2.82 15.40 -4.78
CA ASP A 3 -2.36 14.45 -5.81
C ASP A 3 -2.25 13.01 -5.29
N VAL A 4 -1.73 12.82 -4.07
CA VAL A 4 -1.56 11.50 -3.45
C VAL A 4 -2.92 10.85 -3.20
N TRP A 5 -3.89 11.61 -2.68
CA TRP A 5 -5.25 11.09 -2.47
C TRP A 5 -5.99 10.82 -3.78
N THR A 6 -5.71 11.59 -4.82
CA THR A 6 -6.26 11.36 -6.17
C THR A 6 -5.66 10.12 -6.82
N MET A 7 -4.36 9.88 -6.63
CA MET A 7 -3.69 8.65 -7.07
C MET A 7 -4.19 7.43 -6.28
N LYS A 8 -4.39 7.53 -4.96
CA LYS A 8 -4.92 6.42 -4.14
C LYS A 8 -6.25 5.89 -4.63
N LYS A 9 -7.15 6.76 -5.09
CA LYS A 9 -8.45 6.34 -5.63
C LYS A 9 -8.32 5.40 -6.85
N GLN A 10 -7.17 5.33 -7.50
CA GLN A 10 -6.91 4.44 -8.63
C GLN A 10 -6.37 3.06 -8.20
N LEU A 11 -5.90 2.92 -6.95
CA LEU A 11 -5.45 1.65 -6.40
C LEU A 11 -6.64 0.96 -5.69
N PRO A 12 -7.09 -0.22 -6.15
CA PRO A 12 -8.20 -0.92 -5.53
C PRO A 12 -7.87 -1.36 -4.10
N ASP A 13 -8.86 -1.31 -3.22
CA ASP A 13 -8.70 -1.81 -1.86
C ASP A 13 -8.62 -3.35 -1.83
N PHE A 14 -7.79 -3.89 -0.95
CA PHE A 14 -7.68 -5.31 -0.70
C PHE A 14 -8.74 -5.75 0.31
N MET A 15 -9.77 -6.45 -0.17
CA MET A 15 -10.91 -6.90 0.63
C MET A 15 -10.68 -8.27 1.29
N GLY A 16 -9.43 -8.72 1.42
CA GLY A 16 -9.10 -10.05 1.97
C GLY A 16 -9.45 -11.23 1.05
N THR A 17 -9.86 -10.97 -0.19
CA THR A 17 -10.19 -11.99 -1.20
C THR A 17 -9.37 -11.74 -2.47
N ASP A 18 -9.01 -12.80 -3.18
CA ASP A 18 -8.20 -12.77 -4.42
C ASP A 18 -6.88 -11.96 -4.30
N LEU A 19 -5.99 -12.43 -3.44
CA LEU A 19 -4.67 -11.82 -3.23
C LEU A 19 -3.84 -11.71 -4.53
N VAL A 20 -3.90 -12.73 -5.38
CA VAL A 20 -3.10 -12.76 -6.62
C VAL A 20 -3.61 -11.74 -7.62
N GLY A 21 -4.93 -11.67 -7.84
CA GLY A 21 -5.52 -10.66 -8.72
C GLY A 21 -5.28 -9.24 -8.22
N TRP A 22 -5.33 -9.05 -6.90
CA TRP A 22 -5.05 -7.76 -6.29
C TRP A 22 -3.58 -7.33 -6.44
N ILE A 23 -2.61 -8.22 -6.19
CA ILE A 23 -1.18 -7.93 -6.39
C ILE A 23 -0.93 -7.50 -7.84
N ALA A 24 -1.48 -8.23 -8.82
CA ALA A 24 -1.32 -7.89 -10.23
C ALA A 24 -1.92 -6.51 -10.58
N ALA A 25 -3.02 -6.11 -9.94
CA ALA A 25 -3.60 -4.78 -10.11
C ALA A 25 -2.73 -3.69 -9.45
N ALA A 26 -2.19 -3.95 -8.27
CA ALA A 26 -1.30 -3.04 -7.55
C ALA A 26 0.03 -2.82 -8.28
N GLU A 27 0.61 -3.87 -8.86
CA GLU A 27 1.82 -3.77 -9.69
C GLU A 27 1.60 -2.88 -10.91
N ARG A 28 0.50 -3.09 -11.64
CA ARG A 28 0.12 -2.25 -12.79
C ARG A 28 -0.12 -0.80 -12.39
N PHE A 29 -0.72 -0.56 -11.23
CA PHE A 29 -0.88 0.79 -10.69
C PHE A 29 0.49 1.45 -10.43
N CYS A 30 1.41 0.73 -9.78
CA CYS A 30 2.74 1.25 -9.47
C CYS A 30 3.54 1.55 -10.74
N GLU A 31 3.48 0.68 -11.75
CA GLU A 31 4.14 0.89 -13.05
C GLU A 31 3.58 2.11 -13.78
N LYS A 32 2.25 2.22 -13.88
CA LYS A 32 1.58 3.34 -14.56
C LYS A 32 1.90 4.70 -13.93
N ASN A 33 2.09 4.72 -12.62
CA ASN A 33 2.30 5.94 -11.84
C ASN A 33 3.77 6.15 -11.46
N GLU A 34 4.69 5.35 -12.00
CA GLU A 34 6.13 5.43 -11.74
C GLU A 34 6.48 5.44 -10.23
N VAL A 35 5.71 4.68 -9.43
CA VAL A 35 5.90 4.58 -7.98
C VAL A 35 7.28 3.95 -7.70
N PRO A 36 8.18 4.64 -6.98
CA PRO A 36 9.49 4.10 -6.62
C PRO A 36 9.34 2.81 -5.81
N SER A 37 10.24 1.83 -6.02
CA SER A 37 10.14 0.53 -5.33
C SER A 37 10.04 0.63 -3.81
N ARG A 38 10.78 1.56 -3.19
CA ARG A 38 10.72 1.85 -1.74
C ARG A 38 9.34 2.30 -1.25
N ASP A 39 8.53 2.90 -2.12
CA ASP A 39 7.25 3.48 -1.75
C ASP A 39 6.09 2.48 -2.02
N LYS A 40 6.33 1.41 -2.80
CA LYS A 40 5.29 0.42 -3.17
C LYS A 40 4.65 -0.28 -1.98
N LEU A 41 5.42 -0.55 -0.92
CA LEU A 41 4.89 -1.19 0.29
C LEU A 41 3.88 -0.28 1.01
N GLN A 42 4.19 1.02 1.14
CA GLN A 42 3.26 1.99 1.72
C GLN A 42 1.99 2.11 0.88
N TRP A 43 2.10 2.07 -0.44
CA TRP A 43 0.94 2.08 -1.34
C TRP A 43 0.07 0.84 -1.14
N ALA A 44 0.67 -0.36 -1.21
CA ALA A 44 -0.01 -1.63 -0.95
C ALA A 44 -0.71 -1.63 0.42
N PHE A 45 -0.05 -1.05 1.41
CA PHE A 45 -0.55 -0.94 2.76
C PHE A 45 -1.75 0.01 2.89
N MET A 46 -1.70 1.20 2.28
CA MET A 46 -2.81 2.17 2.26
C MET A 46 -4.07 1.64 1.58
N SER A 47 -3.93 0.61 0.75
CA SER A 47 -5.03 -0.10 0.09
C SER A 47 -5.53 -1.32 0.86
N MET A 48 -4.91 -1.73 1.97
CA MET A 48 -5.52 -2.73 2.84
C MET A 48 -6.59 -2.03 3.68
N GLU A 49 -7.86 -2.34 3.43
CA GLU A 49 -9.02 -1.55 3.91
C GLU A 49 -9.20 -1.55 5.44
N ASP A 50 -8.38 -2.31 6.17
CA ASP A 50 -8.55 -2.47 7.60
C ASP A 50 -7.78 -1.40 8.39
N LYS A 51 -8.53 -0.60 9.16
CA LYS A 51 -7.96 0.25 10.22
C LYS A 51 -7.01 -0.51 11.13
N GLN A 52 -7.25 -1.80 11.36
CA GLN A 52 -6.35 -2.64 12.14
C GLN A 52 -5.06 -2.97 11.40
N ALA A 53 -5.10 -3.17 10.08
CA ALA A 53 -3.88 -3.29 9.29
C ALA A 53 -3.06 -2.00 9.43
N MET A 54 -3.69 -0.84 9.25
CA MET A 54 -3.11 0.50 9.51
C MET A 54 -2.41 0.60 10.87
N MET A 55 -3.12 0.27 11.96
CA MET A 55 -2.57 0.32 13.32
C MET A 55 -1.43 -0.69 13.53
N TRP A 56 -1.54 -1.89 12.97
CA TRP A 56 -0.50 -2.92 13.09
C TRP A 56 0.82 -2.47 12.47
N PHE A 57 0.81 -1.85 11.29
CA PHE A 57 2.05 -1.37 10.66
C PHE A 57 2.67 -0.19 11.39
N TYR A 58 1.86 0.75 11.89
CA TYR A 58 2.40 1.83 12.70
C TYR A 58 3.08 1.28 13.94
N TYR A 59 2.43 0.34 14.64
CA TYR A 59 3.02 -0.36 15.78
C TYR A 59 4.30 -1.10 15.38
N TRP A 60 4.30 -1.82 14.25
CA TRP A 60 5.46 -2.55 13.77
C TRP A 60 6.65 -1.62 13.42
N CYS A 61 6.40 -0.48 12.79
CA CYS A 61 7.42 0.53 12.49
C CYS A 61 8.00 1.17 13.77
N GLU A 62 7.19 1.38 14.80
CA GLU A 62 7.68 1.85 16.10
C GLU A 62 8.59 0.82 16.77
N GLU A 63 8.25 -0.46 16.68
CA GLU A 63 9.04 -1.55 17.25
C GLU A 63 10.29 -1.90 16.42
N ASN A 64 10.33 -1.52 15.13
CA ASN A 64 11.41 -1.86 14.20
C ASN A 64 11.95 -0.61 13.48
N PRO A 65 12.58 0.33 14.20
CA PRO A 65 13.02 1.62 13.64
C PRO A 65 14.16 1.48 12.62
N ASP A 66 14.95 0.41 12.73
CA ASP A 66 16.07 0.12 11.82
C ASP A 66 15.66 -0.74 10.62
N ALA A 67 14.37 -1.07 10.48
CA ALA A 67 13.91 -1.84 9.35
C ALA A 67 14.13 -1.03 8.06
N ASP A 68 14.96 -1.56 7.16
CA ASP A 68 15.49 -0.89 5.98
C ASP A 68 14.74 -1.26 4.68
N TRP A 69 13.49 -1.70 4.83
CA TRP A 69 12.66 -2.21 3.73
C TRP A 69 12.50 -1.22 2.55
#